data_AF-A0A3D4PIY9-F1
#
_entry.id   AF-A0A3D4PIY9-F1
#
_cell.length_a   1.000
_cell.length_b   1.000
_cell.length_c   1.000
_cell.angle_alpha   90.00
_cell.angle_beta   90.00
_cell.angle_gamma   90.00
#
_symmetry.space_group_name_H-M   'P 1'
#
loop_
_entity.id
_entity.type
_entity.pdbx_description
1 polymer ?
#
loop_
_entity_poly.entity_id
_entity_poly.type
_entity_poly.pdbx_seq_one_letter_code
_entity_poly.pdbx_strand_id
1 'polypeptide(L)'
;IERGHKELHEGSHIRVPFALQIMLKYVTPFYLIVIFCAFCYSNVPGYVAAISKNEVAVASIMFILLVATFLFVLVHIAGIRWMKEGKYDFLYQDEEEAIQD
;
A
#
# COMPACT_ATOMS: atom_id res chain seq x y z
N ILE A 1 -4.15 15.59 -3.69
CA ILE A 1 -4.36 15.45 -5.16
C ILE A 1 -3.29 16.26 -5.90
N GLU A 2 -3.07 17.49 -5.46
CA GLU A 2 -2.12 18.44 -6.06
C GLU A 2 -0.64 18.01 -5.91
N ARG A 3 -0.23 17.52 -4.74
CA ARG A 3 1.13 16.96 -4.53
C ARG A 3 1.45 15.78 -5.46
N GLY A 4 0.57 14.78 -5.50
CA GLY A 4 0.73 13.63 -6.42
C GLY A 4 0.63 14.00 -7.90
N HIS A 5 -0.03 15.10 -8.26
CA HIS A 5 -0.03 15.64 -9.62
C HIS A 5 1.28 16.34 -9.94
N LYS A 6 1.81 17.12 -9.00
CA LYS A 6 3.09 17.83 -9.12
C LYS A 6 4.25 16.85 -9.27
N GLU A 7 4.31 15.82 -8.43
CA GLU A 7 5.31 14.74 -8.52
C GLU A 7 5.18 13.92 -9.81
N LEU A 8 3.95 13.67 -10.29
CA LEU A 8 3.73 12.99 -11.57
C LEU A 8 4.19 13.82 -12.79
N HIS A 9 4.21 15.15 -12.65
CA HIS A 9 4.68 16.06 -13.68
C HIS A 9 6.17 16.40 -13.54
N GLU A 10 6.80 16.14 -12.39
CA GLU A 10 8.26 16.22 -12.26
C GLU A 10 8.92 15.14 -13.11
N GLY A 11 9.74 15.58 -14.08
CA GLY A 11 10.47 14.69 -15.00
C GLY A 11 9.67 14.16 -16.20
N SER A 12 8.37 14.47 -16.32
CA SER A 12 7.55 14.10 -17.49
C SER A 12 7.40 15.26 -18.48
N HIS A 13 7.81 15.06 -19.73
CA HIS A 13 7.56 16.02 -20.82
C HIS A 13 6.10 15.99 -21.33
N ILE A 14 5.29 15.01 -20.90
CA ILE A 14 3.90 14.85 -21.33
C ILE A 14 2.99 15.26 -20.18
N ARG A 15 2.09 16.22 -20.45
CA ARG A 15 1.08 16.65 -19.47
C ARG A 15 -0.09 15.67 -19.44
N VAL A 16 -0.42 15.19 -18.25
CA VAL A 16 -1.50 14.23 -18.06
C VAL A 16 -2.84 14.99 -18.00
N PRO A 17 -3.82 14.66 -18.86
CA PRO A 17 -5.13 15.31 -18.83
C PRO A 17 -5.91 14.99 -17.55
N PHE A 18 -6.69 15.96 -17.07
CA PHE A 18 -7.45 15.91 -15.81
C PHE A 18 -8.40 14.71 -15.69
N ALA A 19 -8.98 14.25 -16.81
CA ALA A 19 -9.84 13.06 -16.82
C ALA A 19 -9.11 11.79 -16.39
N LEU A 20 -7.84 11.61 -16.81
CA LEU A 20 -7.03 10.46 -16.40
C LEU A 20 -6.68 10.52 -14.92
N GLN A 21 -6.49 11.71 -14.36
CA GLN A 21 -6.22 11.88 -12.93
C GLN A 21 -7.42 11.46 -12.06
N ILE A 22 -8.64 11.77 -12.49
CA ILE A 22 -9.87 11.30 -11.82
C ILE A 22 -10.02 9.79 -11.98
N MET A 23 -9.76 9.26 -13.17
CA MET A 23 -9.80 7.82 -13.42
C MET A 23 -8.83 7.08 -12.48
N LEU A 24 -7.59 7.54 -12.37
CA LEU A 24 -6.56 6.91 -11.53
C LEU A 24 -6.92 6.93 -10.05
N LYS A 25 -7.53 8.03 -9.58
CA LYS A 25 -7.88 8.21 -8.17
C LYS A 25 -9.13 7.45 -7.74
N TYR A 26 -10.11 7.27 -8.61
CA TYR A 26 -11.42 6.76 -8.22
C TYR A 26 -11.84 5.50 -8.97
N VAL A 27 -11.67 5.46 -10.29
CA VAL A 27 -12.12 4.32 -11.10
C VAL A 27 -11.21 3.12 -10.89
N THR A 28 -9.89 3.30 -10.91
CA THR A 28 -8.93 2.23 -10.66
C THR A 28 -9.12 1.55 -9.29
N PRO A 29 -9.12 2.27 -8.15
CA PRO A 29 -9.30 1.61 -6.86
C PRO A 29 -10.68 0.98 -6.74
N PHE A 30 -11.73 1.60 -7.29
CA PHE A 30 -13.07 1.00 -7.27
C PHE A 30 -13.13 -0.31 -8.05
N TYR A 31 -12.62 -0.33 -9.28
CA TYR A 31 -12.57 -1.54 -10.11
C TYR A 31 -11.77 -2.65 -9.41
N LEU A 32 -10.59 -2.33 -8.89
CA LEU A 32 -9.75 -3.28 -8.15
C LEU A 32 -10.46 -3.84 -6.93
N ILE A 33 -11.14 -3.01 -6.14
CA ILE A 33 -11.92 -3.46 -4.97
C ILE A 33 -13.02 -4.41 -5.41
N VAL A 34 -13.80 -4.08 -6.44
CA VAL A 34 -14.91 -4.92 -6.90
C VAL A 34 -14.41 -6.28 -7.36
N ILE A 35 -13.39 -6.33 -8.22
CA ILE A 35 -12.86 -7.62 -8.69
C ILE A 35 -12.18 -8.41 -7.58
N PHE A 36 -11.51 -7.73 -6.63
CA PHE A 36 -10.86 -8.38 -5.51
C PHE A 36 -11.89 -9.00 -4.56
N CYS A 37 -12.96 -8.28 -4.23
CA CYS A 37 -14.05 -8.81 -3.42
C CYS A 37 -14.76 -9.99 -4.11
N ALA A 38 -15.04 -9.88 -5.41
CA ALA A 38 -15.63 -10.97 -6.19
C ALA A 38 -14.70 -12.20 -6.20
N PHE A 39 -13.40 -12.00 -6.43
CA PHE A 39 -12.41 -13.08 -6.38
C PHE A 39 -12.34 -13.73 -5.00
N CYS A 40 -12.33 -12.93 -3.93
CA CYS A 40 -12.33 -13.41 -2.56
C CYS A 40 -13.54 -14.29 -2.26
N TYR A 41 -14.74 -13.89 -2.70
CA TYR A 41 -15.94 -14.68 -2.47
C TYR A 41 -15.92 -16.01 -3.25
N SER A 42 -15.52 -15.97 -4.52
CA SER A 42 -15.59 -17.15 -5.39
C SER A 42 -14.45 -18.15 -5.22
N ASN A 43 -13.22 -17.69 -4.96
CA ASN A 43 -12.03 -18.54 -5.05
C ASN A 43 -11.37 -18.85 -3.70
N VAL A 44 -11.40 -17.92 -2.75
CA VAL A 44 -10.71 -18.10 -1.47
C VAL A 44 -11.20 -19.33 -0.68
N PRO A 45 -12.51 -19.62 -0.58
CA PRO A 45 -12.97 -20.80 0.15
C PRO A 45 -12.39 -22.11 -0.41
N GLY A 46 -12.29 -22.21 -1.75
CA GLY A 46 -11.71 -23.36 -2.43
C GLY A 46 -10.22 -23.53 -2.15
N TYR A 47 -9.46 -22.42 -2.19
CA TYR A 47 -8.03 -22.45 -1.86
C TYR A 47 -7.77 -22.81 -0.40
N VAL A 48 -8.54 -22.26 0.54
CA VAL A 48 -8.40 -22.57 1.97
C VAL A 48 -8.64 -24.05 2.24
N ALA A 49 -9.66 -24.65 1.62
CA ALA A 49 -9.95 -26.07 1.75
C ALA A 49 -8.89 -26.98 1.07
N ALA A 50 -8.26 -26.52 0.00
CA ALA A 50 -7.18 -27.26 -0.67
C ALA A 50 -5.87 -27.21 0.13
N ILE A 51 -5.58 -26.06 0.74
CA ILE A 51 -4.39 -25.84 1.57
C ILE A 51 -4.46 -26.70 2.84
N SER A 52 -5.60 -26.70 3.54
CA SER A 52 -5.74 -27.42 4.82
C SER A 52 -5.56 -28.94 4.71
N LYS A 53 -5.75 -29.50 3.51
CA LYS A 53 -5.55 -30.93 3.23
C LYS A 53 -4.07 -31.30 3.02
N ASN A 54 -3.20 -30.34 2.73
CA ASN A 54 -1.80 -30.58 2.39
C ASN A 54 -0.88 -30.07 3.50
N GLU A 55 -0.28 -30.98 4.25
CA GLU A 55 0.58 -30.65 5.40
C GLU A 55 1.75 -29.73 5.02
N VAL A 56 2.40 -29.98 3.87
CA VAL A 56 3.50 -29.15 3.35
C VAL A 56 3.06 -27.73 3.02
N ALA A 57 1.84 -27.56 2.47
CA ALA A 57 1.30 -26.25 2.13
C ALA A 57 1.01 -25.44 3.40
N VAL A 58 0.44 -26.07 4.42
CA VAL A 58 0.20 -25.45 5.73
C VAL A 58 1.52 -25.03 6.39
N ALA A 59 2.53 -25.90 6.41
CA ALA A 59 3.84 -25.59 6.98
C ALA A 59 4.51 -24.40 6.25
N SER A 60 4.40 -24.36 4.92
CA SER A 60 4.93 -23.26 4.11
C SER A 60 4.24 -21.93 4.42
N ILE A 61 2.91 -21.92 4.52
CA ILE A 61 2.15 -20.71 4.87
C ILE A 61 2.48 -20.24 6.29
N MET A 62 2.60 -21.15 7.25
CA MET A 62 2.99 -20.82 8.61
C MET A 62 4.39 -20.18 8.66
N PHE A 63 5.34 -20.72 7.88
CA PHE A 63 6.67 -20.12 7.74
C PHE A 63 6.62 -18.72 7.12
N ILE A 64 5.83 -18.52 6.05
CA ILE A 64 5.64 -17.20 5.43
C ILE A 64 5.07 -16.21 6.44
N LEU A 65 4.05 -16.61 7.22
CA LEU A 65 3.45 -15.77 8.26
C LEU A 65 4.44 -15.42 9.38
N LEU A 66 5.29 -16.37 9.76
CA LEU A 66 6.36 -16.14 10.75
C LEU A 66 7.34 -15.08 10.24
N VAL A 67 7.84 -15.24 9.01
CA VAL A 67 8.77 -14.28 8.39
C VAL A 67 8.11 -12.93 8.21
N ALA A 68 6.87 -12.88 7.73
CA ALA A 68 6.11 -11.65 7.57
C ALA A 68 5.95 -10.92 8.91
N THR A 69 5.55 -11.64 9.97
CA THR A 69 5.41 -11.07 11.33
C THR A 69 6.74 -10.53 11.84
N PHE A 70 7.83 -11.27 11.65
CA PHE A 70 9.17 -10.81 12.01
C PHE A 70 9.55 -9.51 11.27
N LEU A 71 9.30 -9.44 9.96
CA LEU A 71 9.53 -8.21 9.19
C LEU A 71 8.63 -7.05 9.65
N PHE A 72 7.36 -7.30 9.96
CA PHE A 72 6.46 -6.29 10.53
C PHE A 72 6.98 -5.74 11.85
N VAL A 73 7.53 -6.59 12.73
CA VAL A 73 8.17 -6.16 13.98
C VAL A 73 9.39 -5.29 13.69
N LEU A 74 10.25 -5.67 12.74
CA LEU A 74 11.41 -4.86 12.37
C LEU A 74 11.00 -3.49 11.81
N VAL A 75 10.00 -3.44 10.93
CA VAL A 75 9.45 -2.19 10.39
C VAL A 75 8.87 -1.33 11.52
N HIS A 76 8.16 -1.93 12.46
CA HIS A 76 7.59 -1.22 13.60
C HIS A 76 8.69 -0.61 14.51
N ILE A 77 9.74 -1.38 14.82
CA ILE A 77 10.88 -0.92 15.61
C ILE A 77 11.63 0.20 14.86
N ALA A 78 11.87 0.02 13.56
CA ALA A 78 12.51 1.03 12.72
C ALA A 78 11.70 2.33 12.70
N GLY A 79 10.37 2.25 12.59
CA GLY A 79 9.48 3.40 12.64
C GLY A 79 9.57 4.14 13.98
N ILE A 80 9.49 3.43 15.10
CA ILE A 80 9.64 4.03 16.44
C ILE A 80 11.01 4.69 16.59
N ARG A 81 12.08 4.04 16.09
CA ARG A 81 13.43 4.60 16.14
C ARG A 81 13.55 5.89 15.32
N TRP A 82 13.03 5.90 14.10
CA TRP A 82 13.11 7.08 13.23
C TRP A 82 12.26 8.25 13.72
N MET A 83 11.12 7.99 14.37
CA MET A 83 10.36 9.03 15.05
C MET A 83 11.15 9.66 16.21
N LYS A 84 11.88 8.85 16.99
CA LYS A 84 12.74 9.36 18.08
C LYS A 84 13.95 10.15 17.57
N GLU A 85 14.45 9.83 16.39
CA GLU A 85 15.55 10.55 15.73
C GLU A 85 15.11 11.88 15.07
N GLY A 86 13.81 12.22 15.11
CA GLY A 86 13.30 13.43 14.46
C GLY A 86 13.41 13.39 12.93
N LYS A 87 13.59 12.21 12.34
CA LYS A 87 13.76 12.06 10.88
C LYS A 87 12.52 12.41 10.06
N TYR A 88 11.39 12.70 10.69
CA TYR A 88 10.17 13.11 9.99
C TYR A 88 9.85 14.58 10.18
N ASP A 89 10.67 15.33 10.94
CA ASP A 89 10.41 16.73 11.26
C ASP A 89 10.34 17.61 10.00
N PHE A 90 11.20 17.31 9.00
CA PHE A 90 11.17 17.97 7.70
C PHE A 90 9.88 17.73 6.90
N LEU A 91 9.17 16.61 7.12
CA LEU A 91 7.90 16.33 6.41
C LEU A 91 6.75 17.19 6.94
N TYR A 92 6.82 17.62 8.20
CA TYR A 92 5.81 18.48 8.83
C TYR A 92 6.13 19.97 8.62
N GLN A 93 7.42 20.32 8.53
CA GLN A 93 7.87 21.68 8.19
C GLN A 93 7.32 22.17 6.84
N ASP A 94 7.37 21.30 5.81
CA ASP A 94 6.83 21.60 4.48
C ASP A 94 5.29 21.75 4.46
N GLU A 95 4.57 21.07 5.36
CA GLU A 95 3.11 21.21 5.49
C GLU A 95 2.71 22.51 6.19
N GLU A 96 3.43 22.93 7.24
CA GLU A 96 3.16 24.20 7.93
C GLU A 96 3.44 25.42 7.04
N GLU A 97 4.52 25.40 6.25
CA GLU A 97 4.80 26.46 5.27
C GLU A 97 3.71 26.56 4.20
N ALA A 98 3.20 25.42 3.70
CA ALA A 98 2.12 25.39 2.71
C ALA A 98 0.72 25.79 3.25
N ILE A 99 0.53 25.86 4.57
CA ILE A 99 -0.73 26.30 5.21
C ILE A 99 -0.68 27.80 5.55
N GLN A 100 0.51 28.40 5.65
CA GLN A 100 0.69 29.83 5.95
C GLN A 100 0.66 30.74 4.70
N ASP A 101 0.82 30.18 3.50
CA ASP A 101 0.66 30.84 2.20
C ASP A 101 -0.78 30.76 1.64
#